data_AF-A0A7K3QYY2-F1
#
_entry.id   AF-A0A7K3QYY2-F1
#
_cell.length_a   1.000
_cell.length_b   1.000
_cell.length_c   1.000
_cell.angle_alpha   90.00
_cell.angle_beta   90.00
_cell.angle_gamma   90.00
#
_symmetry.space_group_name_H-M   'P 1'
#
loop_
_entity.id
_entity.type
_entity.pdbx_description
1 polymer ?
#
loop_
_entity_poly.entity_id
_entity_poly.type
_entity_poly.pdbx_seq_one_letter_code
_entity_poly.pdbx_strand_id
1 'polypeptide(L)'
;MARWKTLPEELDPEIAEFTRQMRRLVDEGGLSVAALADRTGYSRTSWERYLNGRLLAPQGAVVALAEVTGTSPVHLTTMWELAERAWSRAELRHDRTTEQVRFTQARAEPGDFGGGTGTTTVDAPPVAPPSAEPPAGRRRVLLFLAGAVAVLLVLGTVFLLTGRDGGGGAPEAAKSPSPSATSAADLPPGVKCVGIGCAGKDAEAMGCSGDLVTTARSTTVGTTTLEVRYSRTCGAAWGRITGAAPGDRVRVTADGESERGKAVAGETYTYTPMVAVGGAGEAEACVTLLSGRDGCTK
;
A
#
# COMPACT_ATOMS: atom_id res chain seq x y z
N MET A 1 6.73 15.54 31.28
CA MET A 1 7.32 16.30 30.16
C MET A 1 8.24 15.40 29.36
N ALA A 2 8.07 15.34 28.04
CA ALA A 2 8.93 14.58 27.15
C ALA A 2 10.16 15.40 26.72
N ARG A 3 11.30 14.74 26.49
CA ARG A 3 12.50 15.39 25.93
C ARG A 3 12.38 15.43 24.41
N TRP A 4 11.70 16.44 23.89
CA TRP A 4 11.54 16.63 22.45
C TRP A 4 12.87 16.90 21.75
N LYS A 5 13.02 16.38 20.52
CA LYS A 5 14.12 16.78 19.63
C LYS A 5 13.87 18.19 19.10
N THR A 6 14.91 18.94 18.78
CA THR A 6 14.80 20.15 17.93
C THR A 6 14.03 19.82 16.64
N LEU A 7 13.19 20.75 16.18
CA LEU A 7 12.56 20.65 14.85
C LEU A 7 13.61 20.90 13.75
N PRO A 8 13.36 20.48 12.50
CA PRO A 8 14.20 20.86 11.37
C PRO A 8 14.27 22.39 11.21
N GLU A 9 15.41 22.92 10.81
CA GLU A 9 15.61 24.37 10.63
C GLU A 9 14.99 24.87 9.30
N GLU A 10 14.78 23.94 8.37
CA GLU A 10 14.15 24.14 7.06
C GLU A 10 12.60 24.08 7.12
N LEU A 11 12.02 23.85 8.30
CA LEU A 11 10.59 23.69 8.49
C LEU A 11 9.86 25.04 8.42
N ASP A 12 8.79 25.11 7.61
CA ASP A 12 7.98 26.33 7.41
C ASP A 12 7.43 26.85 8.77
N PRO A 13 7.47 28.17 9.06
CA PRO A 13 7.21 28.68 10.42
C PRO A 13 5.83 28.31 10.99
N GLU A 14 4.77 28.37 10.17
CA GLU A 14 3.42 27.94 10.56
C GLU A 14 3.38 26.46 10.98
N ILE A 15 4.13 25.59 10.29
CA ILE A 15 4.20 24.15 10.58
C ILE A 15 5.01 23.91 11.87
N ALA A 16 6.08 24.67 12.06
CA ALA A 16 6.88 24.64 13.29
C ALA A 16 6.10 25.14 14.53
N GLU A 17 5.25 26.16 14.38
CA GLU A 17 4.32 26.62 15.43
C GLU A 17 3.26 25.57 15.73
N PHE A 18 2.60 25.03 14.71
CA PHE A 18 1.62 23.95 14.85
C PHE A 18 2.20 22.74 15.60
N THR A 19 3.42 22.33 15.24
CA THR A 19 4.12 21.21 15.89
C THR A 19 4.51 21.53 17.34
N ARG A 20 4.90 22.78 17.65
CA ARG A 20 5.16 23.22 19.03
C ARG A 20 3.90 23.22 19.88
N GLN A 21 2.75 23.65 19.36
CA GLN A 21 1.50 23.61 20.09
C GLN A 21 0.98 22.17 20.30
N MET A 22 1.15 21.25 19.33
CA MET A 22 0.89 19.82 19.57
C MET A 22 1.75 19.26 20.72
N ARG A 23 3.06 19.51 20.70
CA ARG A 23 3.97 19.10 21.79
C ARG A 23 3.53 19.62 23.15
N ARG A 24 3.12 20.89 23.21
CA ARG A 24 2.63 21.55 24.42
C ARG A 24 1.42 20.82 25.01
N LEU A 25 0.41 20.48 24.20
CA LEU A 25 -0.76 19.74 24.66
C LEU A 25 -0.41 18.35 25.21
N VAL A 26 0.59 17.68 24.61
CA VAL A 26 1.08 16.37 25.09
C VAL A 26 1.80 16.52 26.45
N ASP A 27 2.60 17.57 26.65
CA ASP A 27 3.26 17.87 27.92
C ASP A 27 2.30 18.34 29.02
N GLU A 28 1.34 19.21 28.70
CA GLU A 28 0.29 19.68 29.63
C GLU A 28 -0.65 18.53 30.03
N GLY A 29 -0.96 17.62 29.12
CA GLY A 29 -1.65 16.36 29.41
C GLY A 29 -0.78 15.31 30.14
N GLY A 30 0.50 15.58 30.38
CA GLY A 30 1.44 14.67 31.06
C GLY A 30 1.77 13.38 30.30
N LEU A 31 1.42 13.29 29.01
CA LEU A 31 1.44 12.04 28.24
C LEU A 31 2.85 11.70 27.74
N SER A 32 3.18 10.41 27.73
CA SER A 32 4.28 9.89 26.93
C SER A 32 3.82 9.63 25.50
N VAL A 33 4.74 9.61 24.52
CA VAL A 33 4.39 9.33 23.11
C VAL A 33 3.85 7.90 22.92
N ALA A 34 4.20 6.97 23.82
CA ALA A 34 3.58 5.65 23.89
C ALA A 34 2.13 5.74 24.39
N ALA A 35 1.88 6.37 25.54
CA ALA A 35 0.52 6.54 26.08
C ALA A 35 -0.39 7.35 25.15
N LEU A 36 0.15 8.27 24.35
CA LEU A 36 -0.56 8.97 23.29
C LEU A 36 -0.95 8.02 22.15
N ALA A 37 -0.04 7.17 21.69
CA ALA A 37 -0.32 6.14 20.69
C ALA A 37 -1.41 5.18 21.17
N ASP A 38 -1.25 4.62 22.37
CA ASP A 38 -2.17 3.64 22.97
C ASP A 38 -3.59 4.21 23.15
N ARG A 39 -3.71 5.52 23.48
CA ARG A 39 -5.01 6.21 23.65
C ARG A 39 -5.65 6.71 22.36
N THR A 40 -4.94 6.76 21.24
CA THR A 40 -5.43 7.32 19.96
C THR A 40 -5.49 6.30 18.82
N GLY A 41 -4.94 5.10 18.99
CA GLY A 41 -4.89 4.04 17.97
C GLY A 41 -3.83 4.22 16.88
N TYR A 42 -3.21 5.41 16.78
CA TYR A 42 -2.10 5.67 15.85
C TYR A 42 -0.79 5.09 16.37
N SER A 43 0.07 4.58 15.46
CA SER A 43 1.35 4.01 15.88
C SER A 43 2.25 5.02 16.57
N ARG A 44 3.01 4.59 17.58
CA ARG A 44 4.04 5.41 18.24
C ARG A 44 5.01 6.05 17.24
N THR A 45 5.42 5.32 16.19
CA THR A 45 6.33 5.86 15.16
C THR A 45 5.68 6.92 14.28
N SER A 46 4.35 6.94 14.17
CA SER A 46 3.59 7.98 13.47
C SER A 46 3.59 9.24 14.33
N TRP A 47 3.26 9.13 15.61
CA TRP A 47 3.36 10.22 16.58
C TRP A 47 4.78 10.79 16.70
N GLU A 48 5.81 9.95 16.71
CA GLU A 48 7.21 10.39 16.70
C GLU A 48 7.62 11.09 15.40
N ARG A 49 6.94 10.88 14.27
CA ARG A 49 7.15 11.65 13.04
C ARG A 49 6.41 12.99 13.08
N TYR A 50 5.14 12.99 13.49
CA TYR A 50 4.31 14.20 13.62
C TYR A 50 4.89 15.17 14.65
N LEU A 51 5.16 14.70 15.87
CA LEU A 51 5.70 15.52 16.96
C LEU A 51 7.17 15.90 16.77
N ASN A 52 7.84 15.45 15.72
CA ASN A 52 9.16 15.96 15.31
C ASN A 52 9.12 16.79 14.02
N GLY A 53 7.93 17.15 13.53
CA GLY A 53 7.79 17.99 12.33
C GLY A 53 8.32 17.35 11.05
N ARG A 54 8.47 16.01 11.02
CA ARG A 54 8.95 15.26 9.85
C ARG A 54 7.85 14.92 8.85
N LEU A 55 6.61 14.96 9.31
CA LEU A 55 5.37 14.84 8.55
C LEU A 55 4.35 15.74 9.27
N LEU A 56 3.46 16.39 8.53
CA LEU A 56 2.29 17.00 9.16
C LEU A 56 1.37 15.90 9.73
N ALA A 57 0.74 16.16 10.87
CA ALA A 57 -0.25 15.25 11.43
C ALA A 57 -1.53 15.26 10.55
N PRO A 58 -2.09 14.11 10.16
CA PRO A 58 -3.38 14.09 9.46
C PRO A 58 -4.49 14.57 10.40
N GLN A 59 -5.52 15.23 9.86
CA GLN A 59 -6.60 15.86 10.65
C GLN A 59 -7.22 14.93 11.71
N GLY A 60 -7.42 13.64 11.39
CA GLY A 60 -7.93 12.64 12.35
C GLY A 60 -7.04 12.43 13.58
N ALA A 61 -5.71 12.48 13.42
CA ALA A 61 -4.77 12.43 14.54
C ALA A 61 -4.83 13.73 15.36
N VAL A 62 -5.04 14.88 14.72
CA VAL A 62 -5.19 16.18 15.39
C VAL A 62 -6.46 16.22 16.25
N VAL A 63 -7.58 15.71 15.73
CA VAL A 63 -8.83 15.56 16.49
C VAL A 63 -8.63 14.58 17.65
N ALA A 64 -8.04 13.40 17.40
CA ALA A 64 -7.77 12.42 18.45
C ALA A 64 -6.83 12.96 19.55
N LEU A 65 -5.84 13.79 19.21
CA LEU A 65 -5.00 14.49 20.20
C LEU A 65 -5.85 15.41 21.08
N ALA A 66 -6.69 16.26 20.47
CA ALA A 66 -7.55 17.19 21.20
C ALA A 66 -8.53 16.45 22.14
N GLU A 67 -9.11 15.33 21.70
CA GLU A 67 -9.97 14.49 22.53
C GLU A 67 -9.21 13.90 23.73
N VAL A 68 -8.02 13.32 23.52
CA VAL A 68 -7.26 12.70 24.62
C VAL A 68 -6.62 13.71 25.59
N THR A 69 -6.45 14.98 25.19
CA THR A 69 -6.01 16.09 26.06
C THR A 69 -7.16 16.98 26.55
N GLY A 70 -8.42 16.63 26.28
CA GLY A 70 -9.60 17.42 26.70
C GLY A 70 -9.63 18.85 26.12
N THR A 71 -8.94 19.09 25.00
CA THR A 71 -8.77 20.38 24.35
C THR A 71 -9.85 20.59 23.29
N SER A 72 -10.27 21.83 23.03
CA SER A 72 -11.25 22.10 21.96
C SER A 72 -10.70 21.70 20.59
N PRO A 73 -11.29 20.71 19.88
CA PRO A 73 -10.79 20.26 18.59
C PRO A 73 -10.94 21.33 17.51
N VAL A 74 -11.90 22.25 17.65
CA VAL A 74 -12.14 23.36 16.70
C VAL A 74 -10.89 24.24 16.60
N HIS A 75 -10.37 24.73 17.73
CA HIS A 75 -9.21 25.62 17.74
C HIS A 75 -7.95 24.94 17.17
N LEU A 76 -7.71 23.69 17.56
CA LEU A 76 -6.55 22.93 17.08
C LEU A 76 -6.67 22.61 15.57
N THR A 77 -7.88 22.37 15.08
CA THR A 77 -8.15 22.15 13.64
C THR A 77 -7.98 23.43 12.82
N THR A 78 -8.47 24.58 13.29
CA THR A 78 -8.26 25.86 12.57
C THR A 78 -6.77 26.19 12.41
N MET A 79 -5.96 25.91 13.42
CA MET A 79 -4.50 26.06 13.35
C MET A 79 -3.85 25.00 12.45
N TRP A 80 -4.36 23.76 12.44
CA TRP A 80 -3.94 22.72 11.50
C TRP A 80 -4.17 23.13 10.05
N GLU A 81 -5.31 23.72 9.69
CA GLU A 81 -5.54 24.14 8.30
C GLU A 81 -4.57 25.22 7.80
N LEU A 82 -3.95 26.00 8.69
CA LEU A 82 -2.89 26.96 8.31
C LEU A 82 -1.58 26.22 8.04
N ALA A 83 -1.24 25.23 8.89
CA ALA A 83 -0.08 24.37 8.70
C ALA A 83 -0.21 23.47 7.46
N GLU A 84 -1.42 22.96 7.15
CA GLU A 84 -1.70 22.19 5.93
C GLU A 84 -1.45 23.05 4.68
N ARG A 85 -2.03 24.26 4.63
CA ARG A 85 -1.78 25.22 3.54
C ARG A 85 -0.32 25.67 3.46
N ALA A 86 0.47 25.54 4.52
CA ALA A 86 1.92 25.77 4.50
C ALA A 86 2.69 24.53 4.01
N TRP A 87 2.28 23.33 4.44
CA TRP A 87 2.85 22.05 4.02
C TRP A 87 2.70 21.85 2.52
N SER A 88 1.49 22.02 1.94
CA SER A 88 1.31 21.88 0.49
C SER A 88 2.15 22.89 -0.31
N ARG A 89 2.37 24.12 0.22
CA ARG A 89 3.30 25.10 -0.39
C ARG A 89 4.76 24.68 -0.27
N ALA A 90 5.15 23.94 0.78
CA ALA A 90 6.49 23.44 0.98
C ALA A 90 6.77 22.21 0.10
N GLU A 91 5.81 21.30 -0.02
CA GLU A 91 5.90 20.09 -0.83
C GLU A 91 6.02 20.44 -2.32
N LEU A 92 5.15 21.32 -2.85
CA LEU A 92 5.25 21.86 -4.21
C LEU A 92 6.58 22.59 -4.50
N ARG A 93 7.24 23.17 -3.48
CA ARG A 93 8.59 23.74 -3.62
C ARG A 93 9.65 22.66 -3.71
N HIS A 94 9.56 21.61 -2.89
CA HIS A 94 10.51 20.48 -2.89
C HIS A 94 10.41 19.66 -4.18
N ASP A 95 9.22 19.39 -4.69
CA ASP A 95 9.00 18.76 -6.00
C ASP A 95 9.70 19.56 -7.09
N ARG A 96 9.38 20.86 -7.22
CA ARG A 96 9.94 21.71 -8.28
C ARG A 96 11.46 21.89 -8.15
N THR A 97 12.00 21.90 -6.93
CA THR A 97 13.45 21.97 -6.71
C THR A 97 14.13 20.65 -7.07
N THR A 98 13.51 19.51 -6.74
CA THR A 98 13.99 18.18 -7.10
C THR A 98 13.94 17.95 -8.61
N GLU A 99 12.88 18.42 -9.28
CA GLU A 99 12.77 18.43 -10.73
C GLU A 99 13.85 19.31 -11.37
N GLN A 100 14.08 20.52 -10.86
CA GLN A 100 15.13 21.42 -11.35
C GLN A 100 16.55 20.85 -11.16
N VAL A 101 16.82 20.16 -10.04
CA VAL A 101 18.10 19.45 -9.83
C VAL A 101 18.24 18.31 -10.83
N ARG A 102 17.22 17.45 -11.00
CA ARG A 102 17.23 16.36 -12.01
C ARG A 102 17.42 16.89 -13.43
N PHE A 103 16.74 17.96 -13.81
CA PHE A 103 16.85 18.58 -15.14
C PHE A 103 18.23 19.21 -15.37
N THR A 104 18.81 19.84 -14.34
CA THR A 104 20.17 20.40 -14.42
C THR A 104 21.21 19.29 -14.53
N GLN A 105 21.05 18.20 -13.78
CA GLN A 105 21.91 17.02 -13.85
C GLN A 105 21.81 16.33 -15.23
N ALA A 106 20.61 16.15 -15.77
CA ALA A 106 20.38 15.61 -17.13
C ALA A 106 20.91 16.53 -18.26
N ARG A 107 21.22 17.80 -17.96
CA ARG A 107 21.88 18.74 -18.87
C ARG A 107 23.41 18.81 -18.67
N ALA A 108 23.93 18.18 -17.62
CA ALA A 108 25.34 18.22 -17.25
C ALA A 108 26.18 17.05 -17.83
N GLU A 109 25.56 16.10 -18.52
CA GLU A 109 26.25 15.02 -19.25
C GLU A 109 26.42 15.37 -20.75
N PRO A 110 27.59 15.85 -21.19
CA PRO A 110 28.00 15.73 -22.58
C PRO A 110 28.33 14.25 -22.87
N GLY A 111 27.70 13.68 -23.90
CA GLY A 111 27.63 12.23 -24.06
C GLY A 111 28.83 11.55 -24.74
N ASP A 112 28.80 10.22 -24.67
CA ASP A 112 29.55 9.26 -25.50
C ASP A 112 28.60 8.08 -25.86
N PHE A 113 29.11 7.05 -26.53
CA PHE A 113 28.44 5.87 -27.09
C PHE A 113 27.75 6.13 -28.45
N GLY A 114 28.58 6.06 -29.50
CA GLY A 114 28.15 6.02 -30.89
C GLY A 114 27.42 4.72 -31.30
N GLY A 115 26.87 4.71 -32.52
CA GLY A 115 25.92 3.69 -32.97
C GLY A 115 26.53 2.42 -33.57
N GLY A 116 25.65 1.44 -33.82
CA GLY A 116 25.94 0.21 -34.58
C GLY A 116 24.68 -0.30 -35.28
N THR A 117 24.63 -0.21 -36.61
CA THR A 117 23.52 -0.70 -37.44
C THR A 117 23.69 -2.19 -37.76
N GLY A 118 22.61 -2.98 -37.68
CA GLY A 118 22.58 -4.37 -38.12
C GLY A 118 21.19 -4.79 -38.58
N THR A 119 21.04 -5.09 -39.87
CA THR A 119 19.76 -5.44 -40.52
C THR A 119 19.82 -6.84 -41.10
N THR A 120 18.82 -7.68 -40.80
CA THR A 120 18.45 -8.81 -41.68
C THR A 120 16.94 -9.04 -41.65
N THR A 121 16.35 -9.26 -42.83
CA THR A 121 14.92 -9.50 -43.06
C THR A 121 14.67 -10.95 -43.45
N VAL A 122 13.45 -11.47 -43.24
CA VAL A 122 12.71 -12.50 -44.03
C VAL A 122 11.53 -13.01 -43.18
N ASP A 123 10.37 -13.43 -43.70
CA ASP A 123 9.49 -12.97 -44.80
C ASP A 123 8.13 -13.72 -44.64
N ALA A 124 7.06 -13.30 -45.33
CA ALA A 124 5.70 -13.91 -45.27
C ALA A 124 4.90 -13.53 -46.55
N PRO A 125 3.57 -13.75 -46.71
CA PRO A 125 2.55 -14.53 -45.97
C PRO A 125 1.89 -15.53 -46.98
N PRO A 126 0.54 -15.70 -47.20
CA PRO A 126 -0.73 -15.50 -46.46
C PRO A 126 -1.40 -16.88 -46.14
N VAL A 127 -2.70 -17.12 -45.88
CA VAL A 127 -4.01 -16.42 -46.05
C VAL A 127 -5.00 -16.81 -44.92
N ALA A 128 -6.23 -16.27 -44.94
CA ALA A 128 -7.36 -16.53 -44.02
C ALA A 128 -8.70 -16.63 -44.84
N PRO A 129 -9.96 -16.49 -44.32
CA PRO A 129 -10.46 -16.41 -42.94
C PRO A 129 -11.65 -17.42 -42.64
N PRO A 130 -12.88 -17.05 -42.19
CA PRO A 130 -13.34 -17.30 -40.79
C PRO A 130 -14.69 -18.04 -40.64
N SER A 131 -15.11 -18.34 -39.38
CA SER A 131 -16.56 -18.43 -39.02
C SER A 131 -16.90 -18.49 -37.52
N ALA A 132 -17.92 -17.68 -37.15
CA ALA A 132 -19.00 -17.91 -36.18
C ALA A 132 -18.75 -17.99 -34.65
N GLU A 133 -19.81 -17.66 -33.91
CA GLU A 133 -19.89 -17.45 -32.44
C GLU A 133 -20.91 -18.42 -31.75
N PRO A 134 -21.05 -18.44 -30.40
CA PRO A 134 -21.71 -19.52 -29.64
C PRO A 134 -23.25 -19.33 -29.47
N PRO A 135 -23.95 -20.24 -28.74
CA PRO A 135 -24.28 -19.90 -27.34
C PRO A 135 -24.45 -21.07 -26.33
N ALA A 136 -24.34 -20.71 -25.05
CA ALA A 136 -24.99 -21.22 -23.81
C ALA A 136 -25.63 -22.63 -23.69
N GLY A 137 -25.44 -23.29 -22.54
CA GLY A 137 -26.26 -24.46 -22.15
C GLY A 137 -26.01 -25.06 -20.74
N ARG A 138 -26.70 -24.57 -19.70
CA ARG A 138 -26.67 -25.15 -18.32
C ARG A 138 -27.13 -26.62 -18.28
N ARG A 139 -26.32 -27.57 -17.74
CA ARG A 139 -26.86 -28.81 -17.11
C ARG A 139 -25.88 -29.53 -16.16
N ARG A 140 -26.33 -29.70 -14.89
CA ARG A 140 -26.09 -30.85 -13.97
C ARG A 140 -24.62 -31.22 -13.66
N VAL A 141 -24.05 -30.92 -12.49
CA VAL A 141 -24.57 -30.94 -11.09
C VAL A 141 -24.95 -32.35 -10.58
N LEU A 142 -24.45 -33.44 -11.20
CA LEU A 142 -24.73 -34.83 -10.76
C LEU A 142 -23.51 -35.78 -10.78
N LEU A 143 -22.31 -35.29 -10.42
CA LEU A 143 -21.11 -36.13 -10.20
C LEU A 143 -20.39 -35.88 -8.85
N PHE A 144 -21.04 -35.20 -7.90
CA PHE A 144 -20.45 -34.84 -6.59
C PHE A 144 -20.76 -35.81 -5.44
N LEU A 145 -21.41 -36.95 -5.69
CA LEU A 145 -21.85 -37.90 -4.65
C LEU A 145 -21.05 -39.22 -4.55
N ALA A 146 -19.96 -39.37 -5.32
CA ALA A 146 -19.10 -40.56 -5.24
C ALA A 146 -17.84 -40.38 -4.37
N GLY A 147 -17.36 -39.15 -4.17
CA GLY A 147 -16.06 -38.89 -3.50
C GLY A 147 -16.06 -38.99 -1.97
N ALA A 148 -17.22 -38.77 -1.32
CA ALA A 148 -17.28 -38.59 0.14
C ALA A 148 -16.91 -39.85 0.96
N VAL A 149 -17.16 -41.05 0.42
CA VAL A 149 -16.92 -42.32 1.14
C VAL A 149 -15.42 -42.64 1.24
N ALA A 150 -14.63 -42.31 0.21
CA ALA A 150 -13.20 -42.62 0.17
C ALA A 150 -12.40 -41.85 1.23
N VAL A 151 -12.73 -40.57 1.45
CA VAL A 151 -12.00 -39.69 2.38
C VAL A 151 -12.18 -40.15 3.85
N LEU A 152 -13.38 -40.59 4.22
CA LEU A 152 -13.66 -41.07 5.58
C LEU A 152 -12.87 -42.35 5.94
N LEU A 153 -12.67 -43.25 4.98
CA LEU A 153 -11.88 -44.48 5.19
C LEU A 153 -10.38 -44.18 5.40
N VAL A 154 -9.83 -43.16 4.73
CA VAL A 154 -8.42 -42.75 4.89
C VAL A 154 -8.20 -42.03 6.23
N LEU A 155 -9.16 -41.21 6.69
CA LEU A 155 -9.06 -40.57 8.00
C LEU A 155 -9.14 -41.59 9.16
N GLY A 156 -9.98 -42.62 9.01
CA GLY A 156 -10.12 -43.68 10.02
C GLY A 156 -8.85 -44.53 10.24
N THR A 157 -8.08 -44.82 9.18
CA THR A 157 -6.86 -45.63 9.30
C THR A 157 -5.68 -44.86 9.91
N VAL A 158 -5.55 -43.56 9.64
CA VAL A 158 -4.49 -42.71 10.21
C VAL A 158 -4.64 -42.53 11.72
N PHE A 159 -5.87 -42.38 12.21
CA PHE A 159 -6.15 -42.19 13.64
C PHE A 159 -5.91 -43.47 14.48
N LEU A 160 -6.06 -44.66 13.88
CA LEU A 160 -5.83 -45.95 14.54
C LEU A 160 -4.36 -46.36 14.64
N LEU A 161 -3.45 -45.74 13.86
CA LEU A 161 -2.03 -46.11 13.79
C LEU A 161 -1.08 -45.17 14.54
N THR A 162 -1.57 -44.02 15.02
CA THR A 162 -0.74 -43.00 15.69
C THR A 162 -0.93 -42.93 17.22
N GLY A 163 -1.86 -43.72 17.77
CA GLY A 163 -2.27 -43.68 19.18
C GLY A 163 -1.64 -44.72 20.12
N ARG A 164 -0.30 -44.86 20.17
CA ARG A 164 0.37 -45.62 21.24
C ARG A 164 1.82 -45.21 21.50
N ASP A 165 2.17 -44.99 22.76
CA ASP A 165 3.48 -44.57 23.24
C ASP A 165 4.57 -45.67 23.14
N GLY A 166 5.84 -45.25 23.06
CA GLY A 166 7.01 -46.13 23.21
C GLY A 166 8.26 -45.58 22.53
N GLY A 167 9.11 -44.85 23.24
CA GLY A 167 10.28 -44.18 22.67
C GLY A 167 11.50 -45.09 22.44
N GLY A 168 12.48 -44.59 21.67
CA GLY A 168 13.81 -45.20 21.54
C GLY A 168 14.62 -44.70 20.34
N GLY A 169 15.85 -44.22 20.60
CA GLY A 169 16.99 -44.14 19.68
C GLY A 169 16.79 -43.59 18.26
N ALA A 170 17.17 -42.32 18.03
CA ALA A 170 17.39 -41.78 16.69
C ALA A 170 18.83 -42.06 16.20
N PRO A 171 19.05 -42.76 15.08
CA PRO A 171 20.32 -42.74 14.36
C PRO A 171 20.43 -41.47 13.50
N GLU A 172 21.65 -40.99 13.32
CA GLU A 172 21.93 -39.78 12.54
C GLU A 172 21.71 -40.01 11.03
N ALA A 173 20.92 -39.14 10.39
CA ALA A 173 20.67 -39.15 8.95
C ALA A 173 20.85 -37.73 8.38
N ALA A 174 21.49 -37.64 7.21
CA ALA A 174 22.08 -36.41 6.69
C ALA A 174 21.10 -35.22 6.59
N LYS A 175 21.58 -34.05 7.03
CA LYS A 175 20.95 -32.75 6.76
C LYS A 175 21.01 -32.46 5.26
N SER A 176 19.96 -32.82 4.52
CA SER A 176 19.75 -32.26 3.18
C SER A 176 19.61 -30.73 3.31
N PRO A 177 20.28 -29.92 2.45
CA PRO A 177 20.24 -28.48 2.59
C PRO A 177 18.81 -27.97 2.39
N SER A 178 18.27 -27.32 3.42
CA SER A 178 17.08 -26.49 3.27
C SER A 178 17.32 -25.52 2.10
N PRO A 179 16.37 -25.32 1.17
CA PRO A 179 16.52 -24.28 0.17
C PRO A 179 16.76 -22.98 0.93
N SER A 180 17.91 -22.37 0.70
CA SER A 180 18.28 -21.14 1.39
C SER A 180 17.19 -20.12 1.07
N ALA A 181 16.53 -19.59 2.09
CA ALA A 181 15.69 -18.42 1.91
C ALA A 181 16.62 -17.34 1.35
N THR A 182 16.50 -17.05 0.05
CA THR A 182 17.37 -16.12 -0.66
C THR A 182 17.46 -14.86 0.18
N SER A 183 18.69 -14.49 0.56
CA SER A 183 18.97 -13.50 1.58
C SER A 183 18.08 -12.28 1.42
N ALA A 184 17.65 -11.68 2.53
CA ALA A 184 16.95 -10.41 2.51
C ALA A 184 17.82 -9.37 1.79
N ALA A 185 17.58 -9.19 0.49
CA ALA A 185 18.22 -8.18 -0.33
C ALA A 185 17.92 -6.83 0.30
N ASP A 186 18.94 -5.97 0.41
CA ASP A 186 18.95 -4.79 1.29
C ASP A 186 17.69 -3.92 1.13
N LEU A 187 16.69 -4.19 1.97
CA LEU A 187 15.39 -3.53 1.90
C LEU A 187 15.57 -2.06 2.31
N PRO A 188 15.16 -1.08 1.49
CA PRO A 188 15.31 0.32 1.82
C PRO A 188 14.69 0.65 3.20
N PRO A 189 15.33 1.49 4.03
CA PRO A 189 14.96 1.64 5.44
C PRO A 189 13.47 1.93 5.68
N GLY A 190 12.76 0.96 6.23
CA GLY A 190 11.32 1.04 6.54
C GLY A 190 10.45 0.06 5.76
N VAL A 191 10.94 -0.48 4.63
CA VAL A 191 10.26 -1.51 3.84
C VAL A 191 10.28 -2.85 4.57
N LYS A 192 9.11 -3.52 4.66
CA LYS A 192 8.91 -4.76 5.45
C LYS A 192 8.49 -5.97 4.60
N CYS A 193 8.30 -5.80 3.30
CA CYS A 193 7.89 -6.87 2.40
C CYS A 193 8.35 -6.57 0.96
N VAL A 194 8.41 -7.61 0.13
CA VAL A 194 8.61 -7.54 -1.32
C VAL A 194 7.80 -8.61 -2.04
N GLY A 195 7.33 -8.30 -3.25
CA GLY A 195 6.56 -9.18 -4.13
C GLY A 195 5.33 -9.78 -3.44
N ILE A 196 5.14 -11.09 -3.60
CA ILE A 196 4.08 -11.87 -2.94
C ILE A 196 4.07 -11.72 -1.41
N GLY A 197 5.21 -11.38 -0.79
CA GLY A 197 5.29 -11.06 0.63
C GLY A 197 4.51 -9.80 1.04
N CYS A 198 4.10 -8.96 0.09
CA CYS A 198 3.25 -7.78 0.31
C CYS A 198 1.75 -8.02 0.07
N ALA A 199 1.35 -9.13 -0.56
CA ALA A 199 -0.04 -9.39 -0.90
C ALA A 199 -0.96 -9.39 0.35
N GLY A 200 -2.13 -8.77 0.23
CA GLY A 200 -3.13 -8.64 1.31
C GLY A 200 -2.73 -7.68 2.45
N LYS A 201 -1.62 -6.92 2.32
CA LYS A 201 -1.14 -6.00 3.36
C LYS A 201 -1.34 -4.54 2.97
N ASP A 202 -1.44 -3.68 3.98
CA ASP A 202 -1.46 -2.23 3.77
C ASP A 202 -0.10 -1.68 3.34
N ALA A 203 -0.10 -0.76 2.36
CA ALA A 203 1.11 -0.19 1.77
C ALA A 203 1.86 0.74 2.74
N GLU A 204 1.16 1.50 3.58
CA GLU A 204 1.79 2.45 4.51
C GLU A 204 2.43 1.73 5.70
N ALA A 205 1.72 0.75 6.27
CA ALA A 205 2.19 -0.12 7.34
C ALA A 205 3.42 -0.93 6.94
N MET A 206 3.55 -1.31 5.66
CA MET A 206 4.71 -2.03 5.12
C MET A 206 5.86 -1.13 4.64
N GLY A 207 5.69 0.19 4.63
CA GLY A 207 6.70 1.14 4.14
C GLY A 207 6.82 1.20 2.61
N CYS A 208 5.79 0.75 1.89
CA CYS A 208 5.74 0.72 0.42
C CYS A 208 5.17 2.00 -0.19
N SER A 209 4.55 2.87 0.62
CA SER A 209 3.96 4.15 0.21
C SER A 209 4.97 5.33 0.19
N GLY A 210 4.51 6.51 -0.22
CA GLY A 210 5.31 7.74 -0.27
C GLY A 210 5.99 8.00 -1.62
N ASP A 211 7.08 8.78 -1.59
CA ASP A 211 7.75 9.42 -2.74
C ASP A 211 8.22 8.45 -3.84
N LEU A 212 8.36 7.15 -3.51
CA LEU A 212 8.81 6.09 -4.43
C LEU A 212 7.66 5.41 -5.21
N VAL A 213 6.42 5.89 -5.03
CA VAL A 213 5.22 5.31 -5.65
C VAL A 213 4.77 6.11 -6.87
N THR A 214 4.62 5.46 -8.02
CA THR A 214 4.02 6.09 -9.21
C THR A 214 2.52 5.79 -9.31
N THR A 215 1.77 6.65 -10.01
CA THR A 215 0.47 6.28 -10.58
C THR A 215 0.74 5.50 -11.85
N ALA A 216 0.30 4.24 -11.92
CA ALA A 216 0.51 3.39 -13.09
C ALA A 216 -0.61 3.56 -14.13
N ARG A 217 -1.85 3.67 -13.65
CA ARG A 217 -3.07 3.92 -14.44
C ARG A 217 -4.02 4.78 -13.61
N SER A 218 -4.88 5.56 -14.26
CA SER A 218 -5.88 6.40 -13.56
C SER A 218 -7.13 6.62 -14.40
N THR A 219 -8.28 6.75 -13.76
CA THR A 219 -9.57 7.08 -14.40
C THR A 219 -10.47 7.86 -13.43
N THR A 220 -11.49 8.56 -13.94
CA THR A 220 -12.48 9.26 -13.12
C THR A 220 -13.88 8.76 -13.42
N VAL A 221 -14.58 8.28 -12.40
CA VAL A 221 -15.96 7.78 -12.48
C VAL A 221 -16.85 8.75 -11.73
N GLY A 222 -17.59 9.58 -12.48
CA GLY A 222 -18.39 10.65 -11.88
C GLY A 222 -17.52 11.72 -11.20
N THR A 223 -17.58 11.79 -9.87
CA THR A 223 -16.75 12.68 -9.04
C THR A 223 -15.54 11.98 -8.42
N THR A 224 -15.44 10.66 -8.56
CA THR A 224 -14.45 9.83 -7.87
C THR A 224 -13.30 9.51 -8.80
N THR A 225 -12.09 9.93 -8.44
CA THR A 225 -10.88 9.58 -9.19
C THR A 225 -10.26 8.31 -8.60
N LEU A 226 -9.96 7.37 -9.47
CA LEU A 226 -9.43 6.04 -9.20
C LEU A 226 -8.00 5.96 -9.75
N GLU A 227 -7.03 5.64 -8.91
CA GLU A 227 -5.63 5.42 -9.29
C GLU A 227 -5.22 3.98 -9.01
N VAL A 228 -4.45 3.37 -9.91
CA VAL A 228 -3.55 2.26 -9.57
C VAL A 228 -2.23 2.87 -9.11
N ARG A 229 -1.88 2.67 -7.84
CA ARG A 229 -0.58 3.03 -7.28
C ARG A 229 0.37 1.84 -7.37
N TYR A 230 1.63 2.07 -7.72
CA TYR A 230 2.66 1.03 -7.85
C TYR A 230 3.94 1.44 -7.13
N SER A 231 4.51 0.51 -6.36
CA SER A 231 5.80 0.67 -5.67
C SER A 231 6.81 -0.32 -6.23
N ARG A 232 7.78 0.18 -7.02
CA ARG A 232 8.84 -0.65 -7.62
C ARG A 232 9.66 -1.38 -6.54
N THR A 233 9.94 -0.69 -5.44
CA THR A 233 10.70 -1.23 -4.30
C THR A 233 10.03 -2.45 -3.68
N CYS A 234 8.70 -2.45 -3.59
CA CYS A 234 7.94 -3.54 -3.00
C CYS A 234 7.43 -4.59 -4.00
N GLY A 235 7.55 -4.39 -5.31
CA GLY A 235 6.95 -5.30 -6.31
C GLY A 235 5.44 -5.47 -6.11
N ALA A 236 4.75 -4.36 -5.84
CA ALA A 236 3.37 -4.37 -5.38
C ALA A 236 2.58 -3.15 -5.87
N ALA A 237 1.27 -3.34 -6.04
CA ALA A 237 0.34 -2.32 -6.49
C ALA A 237 -0.97 -2.35 -5.69
N TRP A 238 -1.68 -1.22 -5.62
CA TRP A 238 -2.95 -1.09 -4.92
C TRP A 238 -3.85 -0.02 -5.55
N GLY A 239 -5.16 -0.15 -5.33
CA GLY A 239 -6.13 0.86 -5.76
C GLY A 239 -6.23 1.99 -4.73
N ARG A 240 -6.34 3.22 -5.21
CA ARG A 240 -6.75 4.41 -4.43
C ARG A 240 -7.99 5.02 -5.04
N ILE A 241 -8.96 5.41 -4.22
CA ILE A 241 -10.04 6.31 -4.62
C ILE A 241 -9.97 7.63 -3.85
N THR A 242 -10.25 8.74 -4.52
CA THR A 242 -10.40 10.10 -3.96
C THR A 242 -11.72 10.70 -4.43
N GLY A 243 -12.37 11.52 -3.61
CA GLY A 243 -13.71 12.05 -3.94
C GLY A 243 -14.80 10.97 -4.00
N ALA A 244 -14.66 9.94 -3.18
CA ALA A 244 -15.63 8.85 -3.02
C ALA A 244 -16.72 9.21 -2.00
N ALA A 245 -17.94 8.71 -2.20
CA ALA A 245 -18.99 8.76 -1.20
C ALA A 245 -18.85 7.62 -0.18
N PRO A 246 -19.24 7.81 1.10
CA PRO A 246 -19.15 6.76 2.11
C PRO A 246 -19.96 5.52 1.71
N GLY A 247 -19.28 4.38 1.56
CA GLY A 247 -19.84 3.13 1.09
C GLY A 247 -19.54 2.75 -0.37
N ASP A 248 -18.95 3.64 -1.16
CA ASP A 248 -18.33 3.30 -2.45
C ASP A 248 -17.24 2.25 -2.23
N ARG A 249 -17.00 1.39 -3.23
CA ARG A 249 -16.04 0.26 -3.13
C ARG A 249 -15.01 0.32 -4.22
N VAL A 250 -13.76 0.03 -3.87
CA VAL A 250 -12.63 -0.14 -4.80
C VAL A 250 -12.13 -1.58 -4.73
N ARG A 251 -11.79 -2.15 -5.89
CA ARG A 251 -11.08 -3.43 -6.05
C ARG A 251 -9.80 -3.15 -6.83
N VAL A 252 -8.70 -3.78 -6.45
CA VAL A 252 -7.51 -3.95 -7.31
C VAL A 252 -7.39 -5.43 -7.68
N THR A 253 -6.93 -5.72 -8.88
CA THR A 253 -6.77 -7.09 -9.42
C THR A 253 -5.43 -7.17 -10.14
N ALA A 254 -4.65 -8.22 -9.89
CA ALA A 254 -3.43 -8.57 -10.61
C ALA A 254 -3.29 -10.10 -10.64
N ASP A 255 -2.90 -10.67 -11.77
CA ASP A 255 -2.68 -12.12 -11.98
C ASP A 255 -3.78 -13.08 -11.46
N GLY A 256 -5.02 -12.58 -11.33
CA GLY A 256 -6.17 -13.31 -10.81
C GLY A 256 -6.41 -13.17 -9.30
N GLU A 257 -5.45 -12.64 -8.54
CA GLU A 257 -5.67 -12.20 -7.15
C GLU A 257 -6.43 -10.86 -7.14
N SER A 258 -7.26 -10.62 -6.12
CA SER A 258 -7.95 -9.32 -5.99
C SER A 258 -8.20 -8.89 -4.55
N GLU A 259 -7.84 -7.63 -4.28
CA GLU A 259 -7.99 -6.99 -2.97
C GLU A 259 -9.01 -5.86 -3.00
N ARG A 260 -9.61 -5.54 -1.84
CA ARG A 260 -10.80 -4.66 -1.77
C ARG A 260 -10.77 -3.66 -0.63
N GLY A 261 -11.15 -2.42 -0.94
CA GLY A 261 -11.40 -1.33 0.00
C GLY A 261 -12.85 -0.81 -0.11
N LYS A 262 -13.30 -0.09 0.93
CA LYS A 262 -14.62 0.53 0.99
C LYS A 262 -14.50 1.89 1.69
N ALA A 263 -14.98 2.95 1.04
CA ALA A 263 -14.89 4.31 1.57
C ALA A 263 -15.69 4.48 2.87
N VAL A 264 -15.09 5.17 3.84
CA VAL A 264 -15.68 5.47 5.16
C VAL A 264 -15.99 6.97 5.27
N ALA A 265 -16.99 7.33 6.06
CA ALA A 265 -17.34 8.73 6.30
C ALA A 265 -16.22 9.46 7.06
N GLY A 266 -15.78 10.60 6.53
CA GLY A 266 -14.66 11.39 7.08
C GLY A 266 -13.31 11.14 6.39
N GLU A 267 -13.18 10.09 5.59
CA GLU A 267 -11.96 9.85 4.78
C GLU A 267 -11.98 10.70 3.50
N THR A 268 -10.86 11.37 3.18
CA THR A 268 -10.68 12.08 1.91
C THR A 268 -10.28 11.14 0.76
N TYR A 269 -9.70 9.99 1.11
CA TYR A 269 -9.25 8.94 0.21
C TYR A 269 -9.34 7.58 0.89
N THR A 270 -9.45 6.51 0.10
CA THR A 270 -9.45 5.13 0.59
C THR A 270 -8.59 4.25 -0.29
N TYR A 271 -7.86 3.31 0.31
CA TYR A 271 -7.00 2.35 -0.39
C TYR A 271 -7.57 0.93 -0.37
N THR A 272 -7.12 0.07 -1.29
CA THR A 272 -7.13 -1.38 -1.11
C THR A 272 -5.87 -1.84 -0.38
N PRO A 273 -5.85 -3.04 0.22
CA PRO A 273 -4.61 -3.77 0.43
C PRO A 273 -3.85 -3.98 -0.89
N MET A 274 -2.57 -4.30 -0.80
CA MET A 274 -1.70 -4.54 -1.95
C MET A 274 -1.95 -5.90 -2.60
N VAL A 275 -1.83 -5.93 -3.93
CA VAL A 275 -1.56 -7.15 -4.73
C VAL A 275 -0.10 -7.12 -5.19
N ALA A 276 0.50 -8.30 -5.38
CA ALA A 276 1.85 -8.41 -5.93
C ALA A 276 1.82 -8.21 -7.46
N VAL A 277 2.88 -7.62 -8.00
CA VAL A 277 3.09 -7.42 -9.45
C VAL A 277 4.59 -7.39 -9.78
N GLY A 278 4.98 -7.90 -10.94
CA GLY A 278 6.31 -7.67 -11.51
C GLY A 278 6.47 -6.23 -12.01
N GLY A 279 5.41 -5.62 -12.53
CA GLY A 279 5.43 -4.34 -13.21
C GLY A 279 4.20 -3.47 -12.97
N ALA A 280 4.38 -2.16 -13.15
CA ALA A 280 3.33 -1.15 -12.93
C ALA A 280 2.05 -1.42 -13.76
N GLY A 281 2.21 -1.97 -14.97
CA GLY A 281 1.12 -2.23 -15.90
C GLY A 281 0.30 -3.49 -15.62
N GLU A 282 0.61 -4.30 -14.60
CA GLU A 282 -0.05 -5.60 -14.38
C GLU A 282 -1.28 -5.53 -13.46
N ALA A 283 -1.44 -4.43 -12.71
CA ALA A 283 -2.61 -4.22 -11.87
C ALA A 283 -3.69 -3.37 -12.57
N GLU A 284 -4.94 -3.84 -12.49
CA GLU A 284 -6.15 -3.10 -12.85
C GLU A 284 -6.94 -2.77 -11.57
N ALA A 285 -7.37 -1.52 -11.42
CA ALA A 285 -8.31 -1.13 -10.37
C ALA A 285 -9.70 -0.82 -10.95
N CYS A 286 -10.74 -1.21 -10.21
CA CYS A 286 -12.14 -0.94 -10.50
C CYS A 286 -12.82 -0.27 -9.31
N VAL A 287 -13.67 0.72 -9.56
CA VAL A 287 -14.56 1.31 -8.55
C VAL A 287 -16.01 0.96 -8.84
N THR A 288 -16.81 0.78 -7.78
CA THR A 288 -18.26 0.65 -7.84
C THR A 288 -18.88 1.63 -6.85
N LEU A 289 -19.52 2.68 -7.37
CA LEU A 289 -20.15 3.72 -6.58
C LEU A 289 -21.54 3.29 -6.11
N LEU A 290 -22.00 3.80 -4.96
CA LEU A 290 -23.38 3.64 -4.48
C LEU A 290 -24.43 4.21 -5.45
N SER A 291 -24.03 5.15 -6.32
CA SER A 291 -24.85 5.65 -7.44
C SER A 291 -25.13 4.63 -8.55
N GLY A 292 -24.67 3.36 -8.41
CA GLY A 292 -24.86 2.31 -9.42
C GLY A 292 -23.93 2.41 -10.62
N ARG A 293 -23.03 3.41 -10.65
CA ARG A 293 -21.99 3.57 -11.67
C ARG A 293 -20.72 2.82 -11.24
N ASP A 294 -20.11 2.13 -12.19
CA ASP A 294 -18.81 1.50 -12.05
C ASP A 294 -17.85 1.94 -13.16
N GLY A 295 -16.58 1.54 -13.03
CA GLY A 295 -15.56 1.80 -14.03
C GLY A 295 -14.18 1.33 -13.56
N CYS A 296 -13.33 0.96 -14.50
CA CYS A 296 -11.99 0.43 -14.24
C CYS A 296 -10.92 1.22 -15.00
N THR A 297 -9.69 1.16 -14.49
CA THR A 297 -8.50 1.77 -15.12
C THR A 297 -8.10 0.96 -16.35
N LYS A 298 -7.99 1.63 -17.51
CA LYS A 298 -7.40 1.07 -18.73
C LYS A 298 -5.90 1.33 -18.77
#